data_AF-Q5LRL8-F1
#
_entry.id   AF-Q5LRL8-F1
#
_cell.length_a   1.000
_cell.length_b   1.000
_cell.length_c   1.000
_cell.angle_alpha   90.00
_cell.angle_beta   90.00
_cell.angle_gamma   90.00
#
_symmetry.space_group_name_H-M   'P 1'
#
loop_
_entity.id
_entity.type
_entity.pdbx_description
1 polymer ?
#
loop_
_entity_poly.entity_id
_entity_poly.type
_entity_poly.pdbx_seq_one_letter_code
_entity_poly.pdbx_strand_id
1 'polypeptide(L)'
;MANTFPGKGTVMQDLMTMVSQLRRPRLLIRAARFGQAEYNRDRHLQRILGYGKLPRPAAALMRLMELERVLDEQRRADDAGYSLPRHVDLLIAMMGEAQLVQTSHAPQSLQPT
;
A
#
# COMPACT_ATOMS: atom_id res chain seq x y z
N MET A 1 -38.55 -12.07 5.44
CA MET A 1 -37.31 -12.07 6.25
C MET A 1 -36.15 -11.92 5.28
N ALA A 2 -35.57 -10.72 5.19
CA ALA A 2 -34.57 -10.37 4.19
C ALA A 2 -33.17 -10.77 4.70
N ASN A 3 -32.57 -11.77 4.07
CA ASN A 3 -31.17 -12.12 4.28
C ASN A 3 -30.29 -11.17 3.45
N THR A 4 -29.77 -10.13 4.11
CA THR A 4 -28.69 -9.31 3.58
C THR A 4 -27.37 -9.99 3.91
N PHE A 5 -26.74 -10.62 2.92
CA PHE A 5 -25.33 -10.99 2.97
C PHE A 5 -24.48 -9.78 2.51
N PRO A 6 -23.63 -9.17 3.35
CA PRO A 6 -22.67 -8.17 2.88
C PRO A 6 -21.39 -8.88 2.46
N GLY A 7 -21.38 -9.44 1.26
CA GLY A 7 -20.24 -10.18 0.72
C GLY A 7 -19.74 -9.61 -0.61
N LYS A 8 -19.13 -8.41 -0.62
CA LYS A 8 -18.13 -7.98 -1.64
C LYS A 8 -17.53 -6.57 -1.46
N GLY A 9 -18.07 -5.71 -0.59
CA GLY A 9 -17.54 -4.35 -0.36
C GLY A 9 -16.59 -4.19 0.84
N THR A 10 -16.65 -5.09 1.81
CA THR A 10 -16.02 -4.89 3.13
C THR A 10 -14.51 -5.05 3.11
N VAL A 11 -13.96 -5.99 2.34
CA VAL A 11 -12.51 -6.30 2.36
C VAL A 11 -11.67 -5.10 1.88
N MET A 12 -12.17 -4.31 0.92
CA MET A 12 -11.48 -3.12 0.41
C MET A 12 -11.56 -1.95 1.40
N GLN A 13 -12.74 -1.72 1.99
CA GLN A 13 -12.91 -0.72 3.05
C GLN A 13 -12.02 -1.07 4.25
N ASP A 14 -11.92 -2.35 4.62
CA ASP A 14 -11.02 -2.82 5.66
C ASP A 14 -9.57 -2.53 5.33
N LEU A 15 -9.12 -2.80 4.10
CA LEU A 15 -7.73 -2.55 3.70
C LEU A 15 -7.37 -1.05 3.76
N MET A 16 -8.25 -0.19 3.26
CA MET A 16 -8.05 1.27 3.32
C MET A 16 -8.17 1.80 4.75
N THR A 17 -9.01 1.18 5.57
CA THR A 17 -9.14 1.48 7.00
C THR A 17 -7.87 1.08 7.74
N MET A 18 -7.33 -0.12 7.50
CA MET A 18 -6.05 -0.58 8.02
C MET A 18 -4.91 0.36 7.60
N VAL A 19 -4.91 0.84 6.36
CA VAL A 19 -3.92 1.84 5.89
C VAL A 19 -4.08 3.17 6.63
N SER A 20 -5.31 3.65 6.85
CA SER A 20 -5.55 4.91 7.57
C SER A 20 -5.27 4.83 9.08
N GLN A 21 -5.35 3.63 9.68
CA GLN A 21 -5.06 3.38 11.08
C GLN A 21 -3.56 3.30 11.40
N LEU A 22 -2.70 3.20 10.37
CA LEU A 22 -1.26 3.28 10.53
C LEU A 22 -0.88 4.68 11.05
N ARG A 23 -0.51 4.78 12.34
CA ARG A 23 -0.02 6.03 12.93
C ARG A 23 1.39 6.34 12.44
N ARG A 24 1.47 6.87 11.22
CA ARG A 24 2.74 7.26 10.60
C ARG A 24 3.09 8.71 10.93
N PRO A 25 4.36 9.01 11.28
CA PRO A 25 4.84 10.38 11.40
C PRO A 25 4.45 11.19 10.16
N ARG A 26 3.77 12.33 10.34
CA ARG A 26 3.22 13.14 9.23
C ARG A 26 4.28 13.52 8.20
N LEU A 27 5.55 13.59 8.60
CA LEU A 27 6.70 13.86 7.74
C LEU A 27 6.96 12.74 6.72
N LEU A 28 6.89 11.47 7.15
CA LEU A 28 7.10 10.31 6.26
C LEU A 28 6.03 10.23 5.18
N ILE A 29 4.78 10.46 5.58
CA ILE A 29 3.65 10.48 4.66
C ILE A 29 3.79 11.64 3.66
N ARG A 30 4.23 12.82 4.10
CA ARG A 30 4.49 13.94 3.17
C ARG A 30 5.59 13.60 2.17
N ALA A 31 6.71 13.04 2.62
CA ALA A 31 7.79 12.61 1.72
C ALA A 31 7.30 11.56 0.72
N ALA A 32 6.53 10.58 1.18
CA ALA A 32 5.97 9.54 0.33
C ALA A 32 4.97 10.09 -0.71
N ARG A 33 4.17 11.10 -0.35
CA ARG A 33 3.25 11.75 -1.30
C ARG A 33 3.96 12.47 -2.45
N PHE A 34 5.10 13.10 -2.19
CA PHE A 34 5.91 13.69 -3.26
C PHE A 34 6.53 12.61 -4.15
N GLY A 35 7.01 11.51 -3.55
CA GLY A 35 7.59 10.39 -4.31
C GLY A 35 6.56 9.53 -5.05
N GLN A 36 5.29 9.53 -4.64
CA GLN A 36 4.21 8.79 -5.30
C GLN A 36 4.03 9.21 -6.76
N ALA A 37 4.22 10.50 -7.08
CA ALA A 37 4.10 10.98 -8.46
C ALA A 37 5.13 10.35 -9.40
N GLU A 38 6.31 9.99 -8.87
CA GLU A 38 7.41 9.35 -9.59
C GLU A 38 7.39 7.81 -9.42
N TYR A 39 6.29 7.25 -8.89
CA TYR A 39 6.21 5.83 -8.62
C TYR A 39 6.23 5.00 -9.90
N ASN A 40 7.35 4.32 -10.14
CA ASN A 40 7.46 3.30 -11.17
C ASN A 40 7.36 1.91 -10.54
N ARG A 41 6.26 1.21 -10.85
CA ARG A 41 5.92 -0.11 -10.31
C ARG A 41 7.05 -1.13 -10.44
N ASP A 42 7.56 -1.31 -11.66
CA ASP A 42 8.58 -2.31 -11.95
C ASP A 42 9.86 -2.02 -11.16
N ARG A 43 10.39 -0.79 -11.28
CA ARG A 43 11.63 -0.39 -10.61
C ARG A 43 11.51 -0.42 -9.08
N HIS A 44 10.42 0.11 -8.53
CA HIS A 44 10.27 0.27 -7.08
C HIS A 44 9.97 -1.07 -6.40
N LEU A 45 9.06 -1.88 -6.96
CA LEU A 45 8.78 -3.19 -6.39
C LEU A 45 9.96 -4.15 -6.54
N GLN A 46 10.69 -4.12 -7.66
CA GLN A 46 11.91 -4.94 -7.79
C GLN A 46 12.95 -4.59 -6.73
N ARG A 47 13.10 -3.31 -6.39
CA ARG A 47 14.06 -2.88 -5.37
C ARG A 47 13.64 -3.25 -3.94
N ILE A 48 12.34 -3.31 -3.67
CA ILE A 48 11.81 -3.57 -2.31
C ILE A 48 11.56 -5.07 -2.08
N LEU A 49 10.91 -5.74 -3.02
CA LEU A 49 10.52 -7.15 -2.93
C LEU A 49 11.57 -8.10 -3.53
N GLY A 50 12.56 -7.56 -4.22
CA GLY A 50 13.60 -8.33 -4.92
C GLY A 50 13.25 -8.66 -6.36
N TYR A 51 14.11 -9.46 -6.99
CA TYR A 51 14.01 -9.82 -8.40
C TYR A 51 13.02 -10.97 -8.60
N GLY A 52 12.09 -10.81 -9.55
CA GLY A 52 11.11 -11.84 -9.90
C GLY A 52 9.87 -11.28 -10.61
N LYS A 53 8.92 -12.16 -10.90
CA LYS A 53 7.63 -11.75 -11.49
C LYS A 53 6.86 -10.90 -10.48
N LEU A 54 6.53 -9.67 -10.86
CA LEU A 54 5.80 -8.76 -9.99
C LEU A 54 4.41 -9.35 -9.64
N PRO A 55 4.06 -9.45 -8.35
CA PRO A 55 2.75 -9.93 -7.93
C PRO A 55 1.64 -8.98 -8.40
N ARG A 56 0.39 -9.42 -8.36
CA ARG A 56 -0.77 -8.55 -8.64
C ARG A 56 -0.85 -7.40 -7.61
N PRO A 57 -1.42 -6.24 -7.94
CA PRO A 57 -1.37 -5.08 -7.05
C PRO A 57 -1.86 -5.31 -5.62
N ALA A 58 -2.97 -6.03 -5.45
CA ALA A 58 -3.47 -6.39 -4.12
C ALA A 58 -2.49 -7.28 -3.33
N ALA A 59 -1.83 -8.23 -4.00
CA ALA A 59 -0.84 -9.10 -3.36
C ALA A 59 0.48 -8.36 -3.05
N ALA A 60 0.89 -7.43 -3.92
CA ALA A 60 2.01 -6.54 -3.67
C ALA A 60 1.75 -5.67 -2.44
N LEU A 61 0.58 -5.03 -2.36
CA LEU A 61 0.19 -4.17 -1.24
C LEU A 61 0.20 -4.93 0.10
N MET A 62 -0.35 -6.15 0.15
CA MET A 62 -0.29 -6.97 1.37
C MET A 62 1.15 -7.25 1.84
N ARG A 63 2.06 -7.54 0.90
CA ARG A 63 3.48 -7.76 1.23
C ARG A 63 4.17 -6.48 1.71
N LEU A 64 3.85 -5.35 1.08
CA LEU A 64 4.40 -4.06 1.50
C LEU A 64 3.93 -3.70 2.91
N MET A 65 2.66 -3.94 3.26
CA MET A 65 2.14 -3.69 4.62
C MET A 65 2.86 -4.51 5.70
N GLU A 66 3.26 -5.75 5.38
CA GLU A 66 4.03 -6.58 6.32
C GLU A 66 5.43 -6.01 6.55
N LEU A 67 6.14 -5.69 5.47
CA LEU A 67 7.47 -5.08 5.54
C LEU A 67 7.44 -3.71 6.25
N GLU A 68 6.35 -2.98 6.07
CA GLU A 68 6.14 -1.70 6.72
C GLU A 68 6.00 -1.80 8.23
N ARG A 69 5.28 -2.82 8.72
CA ARG A 69 5.19 -3.13 10.16
C ARG A 69 6.58 -3.38 10.74
N VAL A 70 7.38 -4.20 10.07
CA VAL A 70 8.75 -4.52 10.51
C VAL A 70 9.61 -3.24 10.57
N LEU A 71 9.54 -2.36 9.57
CA LEU A 71 10.29 -1.10 9.57
C LEU A 71 9.83 -0.12 10.65
N ASP A 72 8.53 -0.07 10.97
CA ASP A 72 8.06 0.77 12.07
C ASP A 72 8.43 0.22 13.44
N GLU A 73 8.46 -1.10 13.61
CA GLU A 73 8.99 -1.72 14.83
C GLU A 73 10.46 -1.37 15.02
N GLN A 74 11.29 -1.51 13.98
CA GLN A 74 12.69 -1.07 13.99
C GLN A 74 12.83 0.42 14.33
N ARG A 75 11.98 1.28 13.74
CA ARG A 75 11.95 2.72 14.05
C ARG A 75 11.62 3.00 15.52
N ARG A 76 10.69 2.24 16.10
CA ARG A 76 10.25 2.40 17.49
C ARG A 76 11.27 1.85 18.49
N ALA A 77 12.01 0.83 18.10
CA ALA A 77 13.09 0.23 18.88
C ALA A 77 14.43 0.99 18.77
N ASP A 78 14.49 2.04 17.94
CA ASP A 78 15.73 2.75 17.57
C ASP A 78 16.82 1.79 17.08
N ASP A 79 16.39 0.79 16.31
CA ASP A 79 17.24 -0.30 15.81
C ASP A 79 18.28 0.25 14.83
N ALA A 80 19.54 -0.17 14.96
CA ALA A 80 20.62 0.22 14.05
C ALA A 80 20.39 -0.22 12.59
N GLY A 81 19.53 -1.22 12.37
CA GLY A 81 19.08 -1.65 11.04
C GLY A 81 18.01 -0.76 10.41
N TYR A 82 17.45 0.20 11.15
CA TYR A 82 16.42 1.10 10.65
C TYR A 82 16.98 2.04 9.58
N SER A 83 16.34 2.02 8.40
CA SER A 83 16.67 2.92 7.30
C SER A 83 15.48 3.79 6.93
N LEU A 84 15.58 5.08 7.28
CA LEU A 84 14.59 6.10 6.94
C LEU A 84 14.32 6.16 5.41
N PRO A 85 15.33 6.20 4.51
CA PRO A 85 15.08 6.18 3.07
C PRO A 85 14.30 4.94 2.62
N ARG A 86 14.65 3.75 3.13
CA ARG A 86 13.93 2.51 2.83
C ARG A 86 12.47 2.57 3.28
N HIS A 87 12.20 3.18 4.44
CA HIS A 87 10.84 3.36 4.94
C HIS A 87 10.03 4.30 4.03
N VAL A 88 10.61 5.43 3.60
CA VAL A 88 9.95 6.34 2.66
C VAL A 88 9.67 5.65 1.32
N ASP A 89 10.63 4.93 0.77
CA ASP A 89 10.48 4.17 -0.47
C ASP A 89 9.34 3.15 -0.39
N LEU A 90 9.24 2.48 0.75
CA LEU A 90 8.20 1.52 1.00
C LEU A 90 6.81 2.18 1.08
N LEU A 91 6.70 3.32 1.75
CA LEU A 91 5.46 4.10 1.81
C LEU A 91 5.05 4.62 0.44
N ILE A 92 6.00 5.07 -0.39
CA ILE A 92 5.75 5.46 -1.80
C ILE A 92 5.14 4.27 -2.55
N ALA A 93 5.74 3.09 -2.43
CA ALA A 93 5.25 1.89 -3.11
C ALA A 93 3.87 1.47 -2.61
N MET A 94 3.59 1.56 -1.31
CA MET A 94 2.26 1.28 -0.76
C MET A 94 1.20 2.22 -1.32
N MET A 95 1.49 3.53 -1.36
CA MET A 95 0.55 4.51 -1.90
C MET A 95 0.28 4.29 -3.40
N GLY A 96 1.33 4.00 -4.17
CA GLY A 96 1.21 3.68 -5.59
C GLY A 96 0.38 2.42 -5.85
N GLU A 97 0.68 1.33 -5.14
CA GLU A 97 -0.08 0.07 -5.27
C GLU A 97 -1.53 0.23 -4.77
N ALA A 98 -1.78 0.98 -3.69
CA ALA A 98 -3.13 1.27 -3.23
C ALA A 98 -3.93 2.07 -4.25
N GLN A 99 -3.31 3.02 -4.96
CA GLN A 99 -3.97 3.73 -6.06
C GLN A 99 -4.32 2.79 -7.22
N LEU A 100 -3.40 1.89 -7.58
CA LEU A 100 -3.63 0.89 -8.64
C LEU A 100 -4.75 -0.10 -8.28
N VAL A 101 -4.81 -0.54 -7.02
CA VAL A 101 -5.89 -1.40 -6.52
C VAL A 101 -7.24 -0.67 -6.59
N GLN A 102 -7.29 0.61 -6.20
CA GLN A 102 -8.50 1.43 -6.29
C GLN A 102 -8.95 1.65 -7.74
N THR A 103 -8.05 1.94 -8.68
CA THR A 103 -8.39 2.11 -10.10
C THR A 103 -8.81 0.79 -10.75
N SER A 104 -8.18 -0.32 -10.36
CA SER A 104 -8.56 -1.67 -10.83
C SER A 104 -9.93 -2.10 -10.29
N HIS A 105 -10.40 -1.50 -9.19
CA HIS A 105 -11.69 -1.77 -8.56
C HIS A 105 -12.72 -0.65 -8.82
N ALA A 106 -12.38 0.42 -9.54
CA ALA A 106 -13.38 1.38 -10.01
C ALA A 106 -14.38 0.60 -10.87
N PRO A 107 -15.65 0.48 -10.44
CA PRO A 107 -16.62 -0.33 -11.15
C PRO A 107 -16.80 0.26 -12.54
N GLN A 108 -16.96 -0.64 -13.51
CA GLN A 108 -17.51 -0.41 -14.83
C GLN A 108 -18.94 0.18 -14.74
N SER A 109 -19.12 1.36 -14.15
CA SER A 109 -20.32 2.18 -14.33
C SER A 109 -20.13 3.05 -15.58
N LEU A 110 -19.81 2.39 -16.69
CA LEU A 110 -20.12 2.88 -18.02
C LEU A 110 -21.24 1.96 -18.51
N GLN A 111 -22.49 2.35 -18.25
CA GLN A 111 -23.60 1.89 -19.08
C GLN A 111 -23.63 2.80 -20.31
N PRO A 112 -23.30 2.28 -21.50
CA PRO A 112 -23.76 2.89 -22.75
C PRO A 112 -25.19 2.44 -23.06
N THR A 113 -25.87 3.30 -23.83
CA THR A 113 -27.20 3.23 -24.46
C THR A 113 -28.43 3.43 -23.59
#